data_AF-A0A498EWQ7-F1
#
_entry.id   AF-A0A498EWQ7-F1
#
_cell.length_a   1.000
_cell.length_b   1.000
_cell.length_c   1.000
_cell.angle_alpha   90.00
_cell.angle_beta   90.00
_cell.angle_gamma   90.00
#
_symmetry.space_group_name_H-M   'P 1'
#
loop_
_entity.id
_entity.type
_entity.pdbx_description
1 polymer ?
#
loop_
_entity_poly.entity_id
_entity_poly.type
_entity_poly.pdbx_seq_one_letter_code
_entity_poly.pdbx_strand_id
1 'polypeptide(L)'
;TIVTHDTRHAVVNYADNQDVDFLLVEHPTGTKRVSERLFGTDTSWILRHAPCEAGLLKGPELDGIHTVELLASQGPYDPTKVAVADALASESEGRIHLSHCGDTTDSAARRQSLEQYKADIAELCSAPVEMGTLSTDGGRHAPSTESDLLVV
;
A
#
# COMPACT_ATOMS: atom_id res chain seq x y z
N THR A 1 17.39 -14.37 -16.40
CA THR A 1 17.93 -13.01 -16.21
C THR A 1 17.61 -12.17 -17.44
N ILE A 2 16.87 -11.08 -17.28
CA ILE A 2 16.54 -10.15 -18.37
C ILE A 2 17.66 -9.10 -18.40
N VAL A 3 18.40 -9.02 -19.51
CA VAL A 3 19.39 -7.97 -19.74
C VAL A 3 18.80 -7.01 -20.77
N THR A 4 18.59 -5.76 -20.37
CA THR A 4 18.01 -4.74 -21.24
C THR A 4 18.70 -3.39 -21.03
N HIS A 5 18.82 -2.63 -22.12
CA HIS A 5 19.29 -1.24 -22.09
C HIS A 5 18.14 -0.24 -21.86
N ASP A 6 16.89 -0.74 -21.90
CA ASP A 6 15.66 -0.02 -21.60
C ASP A 6 14.90 -0.80 -20.51
N THR A 7 15.22 -0.47 -19.26
CA THR A 7 14.67 -1.13 -18.06
C THR A 7 13.18 -0.90 -17.92
N ARG A 8 12.70 0.34 -18.18
CA ARG A 8 11.30 0.69 -18.04
C ARG A 8 10.40 -0.09 -19.00
N HIS A 9 10.80 -0.24 -20.27
CA HIS A 9 10.04 -1.04 -21.24
C HIS A 9 10.13 -2.53 -20.91
N ALA A 10 11.28 -3.01 -20.45
CA ALA A 10 11.40 -4.41 -20.07
C ALA A 10 10.50 -4.78 -18.88
N VAL A 11 10.37 -3.91 -17.87
CA VAL A 11 9.47 -4.13 -16.73
C VAL A 11 8.02 -4.20 -17.19
N VAL A 12 7.56 -3.24 -17.99
CA VAL A 12 6.17 -3.22 -18.49
C VAL A 12 5.88 -4.42 -19.39
N ASN A 13 6.79 -4.77 -20.30
CA ASN A 13 6.63 -5.94 -21.15
C ASN A 13 6.65 -7.23 -20.33
N TYR A 14 7.45 -7.30 -19.27
CA TYR A 14 7.45 -8.47 -18.39
C TYR A 14 6.12 -8.62 -17.67
N ALA A 15 5.59 -7.52 -17.12
CA ALA A 15 4.29 -7.51 -16.45
C ALA A 15 3.17 -7.98 -17.39
N ASP A 16 3.17 -7.50 -18.63
CA ASP A 16 2.21 -7.89 -19.67
C ASP A 16 2.34 -9.37 -20.05
N ASN A 17 3.57 -9.84 -20.33
CA ASN A 17 3.80 -11.21 -20.77
C ASN A 17 3.65 -12.27 -19.67
N GLN A 18 3.66 -11.88 -18.40
CA GLN A 18 3.51 -12.79 -17.26
C GLN A 18 2.16 -12.63 -16.56
N ASP A 19 1.25 -11.84 -17.14
CA ASP A 19 -0.06 -11.55 -16.57
C ASP A 19 0.03 -11.13 -15.09
N VAL A 20 0.97 -10.24 -14.78
CA VAL A 20 1.21 -9.78 -13.40
C VAL A 20 0.04 -8.92 -12.92
N ASP A 21 -0.56 -9.28 -11.79
CA ASP A 21 -1.71 -8.55 -11.23
C ASP A 21 -1.35 -7.22 -10.55
N PHE A 22 -0.14 -7.12 -9.98
CA PHE A 22 0.33 -5.92 -9.28
C PHE A 22 1.84 -5.71 -9.42
N LEU A 23 2.27 -4.46 -9.68
CA LEU A 23 3.66 -4.09 -9.81
C LEU A 23 4.11 -3.14 -8.70
N LEU A 24 5.04 -3.59 -7.85
CA LEU A 24 5.66 -2.74 -6.83
C LEU A 24 7.00 -2.19 -7.33
N VAL A 25 7.16 -0.87 -7.34
CA VAL A 25 8.39 -0.21 -7.80
C VAL A 25 8.98 0.64 -6.67
N GLU A 26 10.29 0.57 -6.46
CA GLU A 26 10.94 1.40 -5.45
C GLU A 26 10.72 2.89 -5.73
N HIS A 27 10.36 3.63 -4.67
CA HIS A 27 10.26 5.07 -4.71
C HIS A 27 11.65 5.67 -4.89
N PRO A 28 11.90 6.48 -5.93
CA PRO A 28 13.22 7.06 -6.17
C PRO A 28 13.62 7.95 -4.98
N THR A 29 14.62 7.51 -4.20
CA THR A 29 15.21 8.26 -3.10
C THR A 29 16.51 8.91 -3.59
N GLY A 30 16.46 10.20 -3.95
CA GLY A 30 17.65 10.90 -4.46
C GLY A 30 17.39 12.28 -5.04
N THR A 31 18.47 13.05 -5.27
CA THR A 31 18.41 14.32 -5.99
C THR A 31 18.13 14.06 -7.47
N LYS A 32 16.91 14.38 -7.91
CA LYS A 32 16.52 14.23 -9.31
C LYS A 32 17.48 14.98 -10.22
N ARG A 33 18.02 14.31 -11.23
CA ARG A 33 18.79 14.97 -12.29
C ARG A 33 17.89 15.98 -13.01
N VAL A 34 18.46 17.04 -13.60
CA VAL A 34 17.68 18.04 -14.36
C VAL A 34 16.81 17.37 -15.43
N SER A 35 17.35 16.34 -16.10
CA SER A 35 16.61 15.52 -17.06
C SER A 35 15.39 14.84 -16.45
N GLU A 36 15.49 14.24 -15.27
CA GLU A 36 14.37 13.56 -14.59
C GLU A 36 13.29 14.52 -14.10
N ARG A 37 13.65 15.79 -13.84
CA ARG A 37 12.68 16.84 -13.52
C ARG A 37 11.86 17.26 -14.73
N LEU A 38 12.47 17.24 -15.92
CA LEU A 38 11.84 17.66 -17.17
C LEU A 38 11.09 16.52 -17.88
N PHE A 39 11.65 15.31 -17.86
CA PHE A 39 11.14 14.15 -18.60
C PHE A 39 10.49 13.07 -17.72
N GLY A 40 10.51 13.26 -16.40
CA GLY A 40 10.04 12.26 -15.43
C GLY A 40 11.10 11.18 -15.14
N THR A 41 10.85 10.37 -14.12
CA THR A 41 11.69 9.20 -13.79
C THR A 41 11.17 7.96 -14.50
N ASP A 42 12.03 6.95 -14.69
CA ASP A 42 11.61 5.64 -15.22
C ASP A 42 10.48 5.04 -14.39
N THR A 43 10.56 5.13 -13.05
CA THR A 43 9.47 4.77 -12.12
C THR A 43 8.15 5.44 -12.52
N SER A 44 8.17 6.76 -12.76
CA SER A 44 6.95 7.48 -13.13
C SER A 44 6.41 7.07 -14.49
N TRP A 45 7.30 6.68 -15.42
CA TRP A 45 6.90 6.16 -16.72
C TRP A 45 6.24 4.79 -16.56
N ILE A 46 6.83 3.89 -15.76
CA ILE A 46 6.30 2.56 -15.47
C ILE A 46 4.90 2.67 -14.85
N LEU A 47 4.72 3.49 -13.81
CA LEU A 47 3.40 3.68 -13.17
C LEU A 47 2.31 4.15 -14.14
N ARG A 48 2.68 4.83 -15.23
CA ARG A 48 1.73 5.32 -16.25
C ARG A 48 1.45 4.31 -17.36
N HIS A 49 2.30 3.29 -17.53
CA HIS A 49 2.27 2.37 -18.67
C HIS A 49 2.18 0.91 -18.25
N ALA A 50 2.22 0.59 -16.95
CA ALA A 50 1.99 -0.76 -16.47
C ALA A 50 0.59 -1.23 -16.93
N PRO A 51 0.48 -2.49 -17.40
CA PRO A 51 -0.79 -3.05 -17.83
C PRO A 51 -1.70 -3.42 -16.65
N CYS A 52 -1.16 -3.37 -15.43
CA CYS A 52 -1.80 -3.69 -14.17
C CYS A 52 -1.64 -2.56 -13.15
N GLU A 53 -2.21 -2.75 -11.97
CA GLU A 53 -2.07 -1.78 -10.88
C GLU A 53 -0.62 -1.72 -10.41
N ALA A 54 -0.15 -0.52 -10.10
CA ALA A 54 1.23 -0.30 -9.72
C ALA A 54 1.38 0.64 -8.54
N GLY A 55 2.21 0.24 -7.57
CA GLY A 55 2.46 0.95 -6.33
C GLY A 55 3.92 1.37 -6.16
N LEU A 56 4.15 2.30 -5.23
CA LEU A 56 5.49 2.72 -4.83
C LEU A 56 5.86 2.14 -3.48
N LEU A 57 7.01 1.47 -3.40
CA LEU A 57 7.60 1.04 -2.14
C LEU A 57 8.56 2.11 -1.62
N LYS A 58 8.37 2.53 -0.37
CA LYS A 58 9.28 3.44 0.32
C LYS A 58 9.71 2.86 1.65
N GLY A 59 10.98 2.50 1.76
CA GLY A 59 11.55 1.95 2.99
C GLY A 59 12.74 1.06 2.67
N PRO A 60 13.51 0.63 3.68
CA PRO A 60 14.46 -0.46 3.50
C PRO A 60 13.72 -1.77 3.18
N GLU A 61 14.49 -2.78 2.80
CA GLU A 61 14.08 -4.12 2.35
C GLU A 61 12.87 -4.70 3.12
N LEU A 62 12.04 -5.49 2.44
CA LEU A 62 10.78 -6.05 2.96
C LEU A 62 10.96 -7.22 3.95
N ASP A 63 12.16 -7.44 4.46
CA ASP A 63 12.46 -8.58 5.33
C ASP A 63 11.86 -8.37 6.73
N GLY A 64 11.16 -9.39 7.24
CA GLY A 64 10.66 -9.41 8.62
C GLY A 64 9.42 -8.53 8.88
N ILE A 65 8.58 -8.30 7.86
CA ILE A 65 7.31 -7.58 8.02
C ILE A 65 6.32 -8.49 8.73
N HIS A 66 5.98 -8.18 9.98
CA HIS A 66 5.01 -8.95 10.75
C HIS A 66 3.66 -8.24 10.88
N THR A 67 3.65 -6.90 10.83
CA THR A 67 2.42 -6.10 10.88
C THR A 67 2.33 -5.14 9.69
N VAL A 68 1.32 -5.36 8.84
CA VAL A 68 1.00 -4.49 7.71
C VAL A 68 -0.16 -3.57 8.08
N GLU A 69 0.10 -2.28 8.21
CA GLU A 69 -0.92 -1.29 8.50
C GLU A 69 -1.58 -0.78 7.22
N LEU A 70 -2.91 -0.84 7.20
CA LEU A 70 -3.72 -0.30 6.13
C LEU A 70 -4.37 1.00 6.60
N LEU A 71 -3.99 2.11 5.97
CA LEU A 71 -4.51 3.42 6.32
C LEU A 71 -5.62 3.86 5.35
N ALA A 72 -6.82 4.09 5.89
CA ALA A 72 -7.89 4.79 5.17
C ALA A 72 -7.97 6.26 5.60
N SER A 73 -7.89 7.18 4.63
CA SER A 73 -8.24 8.58 4.80
C SER A 73 -9.69 8.80 4.40
N GLN A 74 -10.53 9.22 5.36
CA GLN A 74 -11.91 9.70 5.17
C GLN A 74 -12.68 9.01 4.01
N GLY A 75 -12.99 7.73 4.17
CA GLY A 75 -13.67 6.94 3.14
C GLY A 75 -13.56 5.44 3.40
N PRO A 76 -14.21 4.60 2.56
CA PRO A 76 -14.01 3.15 2.56
C PRO A 76 -12.55 2.81 2.25
N TYR A 77 -12.10 1.65 2.71
CA TYR A 77 -10.81 1.10 2.29
C TYR A 77 -10.83 0.82 0.79
N ASP A 78 -9.74 1.20 0.14
CA ASP A 78 -9.51 0.91 -1.26
C ASP A 78 -9.27 -0.61 -1.44
N PRO A 79 -10.03 -1.30 -2.31
CA PRO A 79 -9.93 -2.75 -2.47
C PRO A 79 -8.54 -3.24 -2.85
N THR A 80 -7.82 -2.49 -3.69
CA THR A 80 -6.44 -2.83 -4.08
C THR A 80 -5.52 -2.77 -2.88
N LYS A 81 -5.65 -1.74 -2.04
CA LYS A 81 -4.83 -1.62 -0.83
C LYS A 81 -5.12 -2.74 0.17
N VAL A 82 -6.38 -3.18 0.28
CA VAL A 82 -6.75 -4.35 1.09
C VAL A 82 -6.09 -5.61 0.52
N ALA A 83 -6.20 -5.85 -0.79
CA ALA A 83 -5.63 -7.03 -1.44
C ALA A 83 -4.09 -7.10 -1.32
N VAL A 84 -3.41 -5.96 -1.50
CA VAL A 84 -1.96 -5.86 -1.31
C VAL A 84 -1.57 -6.10 0.14
N ALA A 85 -2.30 -5.53 1.10
CA ALA A 85 -2.03 -5.76 2.52
C ALA A 85 -2.23 -7.22 2.93
N ASP A 86 -3.29 -7.87 2.44
CA ASP A 86 -3.59 -9.28 2.69
C ASP A 86 -2.53 -10.20 2.10
N ALA A 87 -2.13 -9.96 0.85
CA ALA A 87 -1.07 -10.74 0.20
C ALA A 87 0.27 -10.62 0.95
N LEU A 88 0.67 -9.40 1.33
CA LEU A 88 1.92 -9.16 2.06
C LEU A 88 1.91 -9.79 3.45
N ALA A 89 0.82 -9.62 4.21
CA ALA A 89 0.70 -10.20 5.55
C ALA A 89 0.60 -11.73 5.50
N SER A 90 -0.09 -12.31 4.51
CA SER A 90 -0.22 -13.76 4.38
C SER A 90 1.12 -14.43 4.05
N GLU A 91 1.86 -13.87 3.09
CA GLU A 91 3.18 -14.40 2.69
C GLU A 91 4.23 -14.27 3.80
N SER A 92 4.10 -13.28 4.68
CA SER A 92 5.01 -13.06 5.80
C SER A 92 4.59 -13.75 7.11
N GLU A 93 3.50 -14.52 7.10
CA GLU A 93 2.87 -15.09 8.29
C GLU A 93 2.56 -14.01 9.36
N GLY A 94 2.26 -12.80 8.90
CA GLY A 94 1.97 -11.62 9.70
C GLY A 94 0.47 -11.36 9.87
N ARG A 95 0.14 -10.10 10.12
CA ARG A 95 -1.23 -9.62 10.35
C ARG A 95 -1.46 -8.25 9.73
N ILE A 96 -2.73 -7.95 9.45
CA ILE A 96 -3.18 -6.64 8.95
C ILE A 96 -3.69 -5.80 10.13
N HIS A 97 -3.28 -4.55 10.21
CA HIS A 97 -3.82 -3.58 11.16
C HIS A 97 -4.66 -2.51 10.43
N LEU A 98 -5.97 -2.48 10.67
CA LEU A 98 -6.90 -1.56 10.01
C LEU A 98 -6.99 -0.22 10.75
N SER A 99 -6.28 0.77 10.24
CA SER A 99 -6.24 2.14 10.77
C SER A 99 -7.19 3.06 10.00
N HIS A 100 -8.04 3.80 10.73
CA HIS A 100 -8.97 4.78 10.16
C HIS A 100 -8.74 6.16 10.76
N CYS A 101 -8.56 7.15 9.89
CA CYS A 101 -8.54 8.56 10.26
C CYS A 101 -9.98 9.05 10.46
N GLY A 102 -10.50 8.93 11.68
CA GLY A 102 -11.84 9.39 12.07
C GLY A 102 -11.78 10.52 13.11
N ASP A 103 -12.82 11.34 13.15
CA ASP A 103 -12.98 12.37 14.18
C ASP A 103 -13.52 11.72 15.47
N THR A 104 -12.96 12.08 16.63
CA THR A 104 -13.37 11.52 17.94
C THR A 104 -14.81 11.84 18.34
N THR A 105 -15.48 12.70 17.55
CA THR A 105 -16.87 13.16 17.73
C THR A 105 -17.90 12.30 16.97
N ASP A 106 -17.48 11.22 16.31
CA ASP A 106 -18.39 10.35 15.58
C ASP A 106 -19.51 9.76 16.46
N SER A 107 -20.74 9.82 15.96
CA SER A 107 -21.92 9.26 16.63
C SER A 107 -21.80 7.75 16.86
N ALA A 108 -22.47 7.22 17.89
CA ALA A 108 -22.43 5.79 18.19
C ALA A 108 -22.87 4.90 17.01
N ALA A 109 -23.89 5.32 16.26
CA ALA A 109 -24.37 4.61 15.07
C ALA A 109 -23.31 4.55 13.96
N ARG A 110 -22.55 5.63 13.76
CA ARG A 110 -21.46 5.69 12.78
C ARG A 110 -20.30 4.78 13.16
N ARG A 111 -19.95 4.74 14.45
CA ARG A 111 -18.91 3.84 14.97
C ARG A 111 -19.28 2.37 14.78
N GLN A 112 -20.50 1.99 15.11
CA GLN A 112 -20.98 0.61 14.92
C GLN A 112 -20.99 0.21 13.43
N SER A 113 -21.40 1.13 12.55
CA SER A 113 -21.37 0.88 11.11
C SER A 113 -19.93 0.70 10.58
N LEU A 114 -18.99 1.46 11.10
CA LEU A 114 -17.56 1.34 10.76
C LEU A 114 -16.97 0.02 11.29
N GLU A 115 -17.30 -0.38 12.52
CA GLU A 115 -16.87 -1.65 13.11
C GLU A 115 -17.40 -2.84 12.29
N GLN A 116 -18.69 -2.82 11.89
CA GLN A 116 -19.25 -3.85 11.04
C GLN A 116 -18.53 -3.91 9.68
N TYR A 117 -18.32 -2.76 9.05
CA TYR A 117 -17.58 -2.70 7.79
C TYR A 117 -16.15 -3.25 7.90
N LYS A 118 -15.45 -2.98 9.01
CA LYS A 118 -14.11 -3.54 9.27
C LYS A 118 -14.16 -5.06 9.48
N ALA A 119 -15.20 -5.57 10.14
CA ALA A 119 -15.41 -7.00 10.31
C ALA A 119 -15.67 -7.69 8.96
N ASP A 120 -16.47 -7.07 8.09
CA ASP A 120 -16.73 -7.58 6.74
C ASP A 120 -15.43 -7.67 5.91
N ILE A 121 -14.52 -6.69 6.05
CA ILE A 121 -13.18 -6.77 5.43
C ILE A 121 -12.36 -7.92 6.01
N ALA A 122 -12.37 -8.08 7.34
CA ALA A 122 -11.61 -9.13 8.00
C ALA A 122 -12.03 -10.54 7.54
N GLU A 123 -13.32 -10.75 7.23
CA GLU A 123 -13.83 -12.01 6.67
C GLU A 123 -13.34 -12.29 5.24
N LEU A 124 -12.93 -11.27 4.49
CA LEU A 124 -12.43 -11.39 3.13
C LEU A 124 -10.91 -11.65 3.06
N CYS A 125 -10.19 -11.32 4.14
CA CYS A 125 -8.74 -11.47 4.20
C CYS A 125 -8.34 -12.89 4.61
N SER A 126 -7.22 -13.36 4.05
CA SER A 126 -6.59 -14.61 4.44
C SER A 126 -5.75 -14.45 5.71
N ALA A 127 -5.10 -13.30 5.87
CA ALA A 127 -4.31 -12.96 7.05
C ALA A 127 -5.21 -12.51 8.24
N PRO A 128 -4.78 -12.73 9.49
CA PRO A 128 -5.44 -12.17 10.66
C PRO A 128 -5.54 -10.64 10.58
N VAL A 129 -6.71 -10.10 10.94
CA VAL A 129 -6.97 -8.65 10.90
C VAL A 129 -7.26 -8.11 12.29
N GLU A 130 -6.48 -7.11 12.71
CA GLU A 130 -6.67 -6.36 13.95
C GLU A 130 -7.23 -4.96 13.69
N MET A 131 -8.18 -4.54 14.51
CA MET A 131 -8.85 -3.25 14.38
C MET A 131 -8.21 -2.20 15.29
N GLY A 132 -7.59 -1.19 14.68
CA GLY A 132 -7.02 -0.06 15.38
C GLY A 132 -7.92 1.17 15.39
N THR A 133 -7.82 1.98 16.43
CA THR A 133 -8.28 3.37 16.44
C THR A 133 -7.06 4.28 16.51
N LEU A 134 -6.81 5.05 15.45
CA LEU A 134 -5.80 6.11 15.48
C LEU A 134 -6.46 7.40 15.96
N SER A 135 -5.87 8.03 16.98
CA SER A 135 -6.15 9.43 17.28
C SER A 135 -5.36 10.30 16.30
N THR A 136 -6.02 11.26 15.66
CA THR A 136 -5.35 12.16 14.71
C THR A 136 -5.03 13.49 15.41
N ASP A 137 -3.76 13.79 15.57
CA ASP A 137 -3.26 14.96 16.33
C ASP A 137 -3.18 16.23 15.46
N GLY A 138 -3.87 16.26 14.31
CA GLY A 138 -3.95 17.47 13.48
C GLY A 138 -2.86 17.64 12.41
N GLY A 139 -2.69 16.66 11.50
CA GLY A 139 -2.20 16.98 10.15
C GLY A 139 -1.09 16.12 9.55
N ARG A 140 -0.61 15.07 10.23
CA ARG A 140 0.27 14.07 9.59
C ARG A 140 0.07 12.74 10.29
N HIS A 141 -0.40 11.74 9.56
CA HIS A 141 -0.48 10.38 10.12
C HIS A 141 0.93 9.84 10.22
N ALA A 142 1.40 9.62 11.45
CA ALA A 142 2.51 8.72 11.69
C ALA A 142 1.93 7.29 11.69
N PRO A 143 2.61 6.31 11.06
CA PRO A 143 2.25 4.91 11.25
C PRO A 143 2.22 4.60 12.75
N SER A 144 1.37 3.66 13.17
CA SER A 144 1.46 3.17 14.55
C SER A 144 2.87 2.65 14.81
N THR A 145 3.40 2.87 16.01
CA THR A 145 4.76 2.43 16.39
C THR A 145 4.95 0.91 16.27
N GLU A 146 3.86 0.16 16.13
CA GLU A 146 3.83 -1.30 15.99
C GLU A 146 3.75 -1.78 14.53
N SER A 147 3.71 -0.88 13.55
CA SER A 147 3.60 -1.24 12.12
C SER A 147 4.96 -1.31 11.45
N ASP A 148 5.20 -2.39 10.71
CA ASP A 148 6.44 -2.59 9.95
C ASP A 148 6.32 -2.04 8.51
N LEU A 149 5.11 -2.11 7.94
CA LEU A 149 4.78 -1.59 6.61
C LEU A 149 3.46 -0.82 6.64
N LEU A 150 3.41 0.30 5.91
CA LEU A 150 2.20 1.11 5.76
C LEU A 150 1.74 1.12 4.30
N VAL A 151 0.51 0.69 4.06
CA VAL A 151 -0.18 0.78 2.76
C VAL A 151 -1.12 1.99 2.79
N VAL A 152 -0.89 2.94 1.87
CA VAL A 152 -1.57 4.25 1.82
C VAL A 152 -2.28 4.53 0.53
#